data_AF-A0A258UE75-F1
#
_entry.id   AF-A0A258UE75-F1
#
_cell.length_a   1.000
_cell.length_b   1.000
_cell.length_c   1.000
_cell.angle_alpha   90.00
_cell.angle_beta   90.00
_cell.angle_gamma   90.00
#
_symmetry.space_group_name_H-M   'P 1'
#
loop_
_entity.id
_entity.type
_entity.pdbx_description
1 polymer ?
#
loop_
_entity_poly.entity_id
_entity_poly.type
_entity_poly.pdbx_seq_one_letter_code
_entity_poly.pdbx_strand_id
1 'polypeptide(L)'
;MKDLMRIGYENYITDFKNIFQFLTAYDYVNVENRTDGSFFLYSIKLNNSKIKSIRFYHEFIEQQLLVTLFINNNYRTTLELNMEKNYYSEKDLKPNGDDYINALKNNAEIIKLLL
;
A
#
# COMPACT_ATOMS: atom_id res chain seq x y z
N MET A 1 8.97 -18.71 9.89
CA MET A 1 7.93 -17.97 9.13
C MET A 1 8.21 -16.48 9.05
N LYS A 2 8.29 -15.74 10.18
CA LYS A 2 8.57 -14.28 10.19
C LYS A 2 9.81 -13.86 9.40
N ASP A 3 10.92 -14.60 9.48
CA ASP A 3 12.15 -14.24 8.77
C ASP A 3 12.09 -14.50 7.25
N LEU A 4 11.38 -15.55 6.82
CA LEU A 4 11.18 -15.86 5.38
C LEU A 4 10.19 -14.88 4.73
N MET A 5 9.17 -14.49 5.48
CA MET A 5 8.27 -13.39 5.16
C MET A 5 9.11 -12.12 4.93
N ARG A 6 9.93 -11.71 5.91
CA ARG A 6 10.76 -10.50 5.85
C ARG A 6 11.61 -10.37 4.57
N ILE A 7 12.22 -11.44 4.08
CA ILE A 7 13.11 -11.42 2.90
C ILE A 7 12.34 -11.15 1.59
N GLY A 8 11.12 -11.64 1.44
CA GLY A 8 10.28 -11.34 0.27
C GLY A 8 9.78 -9.88 0.24
N TYR A 9 9.86 -9.18 1.36
CA TYR A 9 9.25 -7.86 1.57
C TYR A 9 10.25 -6.69 1.62
N GLU A 10 11.56 -6.96 1.60
CA GLU A 10 12.59 -5.89 1.59
C GLU A 10 12.52 -5.03 0.31
N ASN A 11 12.04 -5.59 -0.81
CA ASN A 11 11.83 -4.86 -2.07
C ASN A 11 10.54 -4.01 -2.08
N TYR A 12 9.60 -4.30 -1.18
CA TYR A 12 8.26 -3.71 -1.19
C TYR A 12 8.28 -2.20 -0.95
N ILE A 13 9.22 -1.72 -0.12
CA ILE A 13 9.41 -0.28 0.12
C ILE A 13 9.89 0.41 -1.15
N THR A 14 10.82 -0.20 -1.88
CA THR A 14 11.35 0.34 -3.14
C THR A 14 10.25 0.38 -4.21
N ASP A 15 9.47 -0.68 -4.33
CA ASP A 15 8.34 -0.73 -5.27
C ASP A 15 7.27 0.32 -4.93
N PHE A 16 6.92 0.47 -3.64
CA PHE A 16 6.00 1.51 -3.19
C PHE A 16 6.50 2.90 -3.55
N LYS A 17 7.78 3.19 -3.28
CA LYS A 17 8.38 4.49 -3.63
C LYS A 17 8.33 4.75 -5.13
N ASN A 18 8.63 3.73 -5.94
CA ASN A 18 8.60 3.85 -7.40
C ASN A 18 7.18 4.05 -7.93
N ILE A 19 6.20 3.30 -7.42
CA ILE A 19 4.79 3.38 -7.82
C ILE A 19 4.20 4.74 -7.46
N PHE A 20 4.53 5.27 -6.28
CA PHE A 20 3.99 6.53 -5.77
C PHE A 20 4.93 7.72 -5.97
N GLN A 21 5.96 7.60 -6.79
CA GLN A 21 6.90 8.70 -7.08
C GLN A 21 6.19 9.93 -7.67
N PHE A 22 5.06 9.75 -8.36
CA PHE A 22 4.30 10.87 -8.91
C PHE A 22 3.76 11.80 -7.82
N LEU A 23 3.59 11.32 -6.57
CA LEU A 23 3.14 12.15 -5.47
C LEU A 23 4.16 13.21 -5.09
N THR A 24 5.46 13.01 -5.31
CA THR A 24 6.45 14.08 -5.07
C THR A 24 6.33 15.23 -6.07
N ALA A 25 5.61 15.03 -7.18
CA ALA A 25 5.24 16.10 -8.08
C ALA A 25 4.02 16.90 -7.59
N TYR A 26 3.36 16.48 -6.50
CA TYR A 26 2.24 17.16 -5.87
C TYR A 26 2.61 17.60 -4.44
N ASP A 27 2.76 18.91 -4.25
CA ASP A 27 2.89 19.54 -2.92
C ASP A 27 4.01 18.96 -2.01
N TYR A 28 3.89 19.21 -0.70
CA TYR A 28 4.77 18.63 0.32
C TYR A 28 4.31 17.21 0.67
N VAL A 29 5.24 16.26 0.55
CA VAL A 29 5.07 14.83 0.85
C VAL A 29 5.82 14.48 2.13
N ASN A 30 5.10 14.05 3.16
CA ASN A 30 5.70 13.41 4.34
C ASN A 30 5.27 11.94 4.39
N VAL A 31 6.26 11.05 4.43
CA VAL A 31 6.07 9.60 4.40
C VAL A 31 6.37 9.01 5.77
N GLU A 32 5.42 8.25 6.30
CA GLU A 32 5.59 7.39 7.46
C GLU A 32 5.39 5.93 7.05
N ASN A 33 6.36 5.07 7.36
CA ASN A 33 6.28 3.64 7.08
C ASN A 33 6.47 2.80 8.35
N ARG A 34 5.71 1.70 8.47
CA ARG A 34 5.85 0.72 9.55
C ARG A 34 5.66 -0.68 9.00
N THR A 35 6.48 -1.61 9.46
CA THR A 35 6.30 -3.05 9.19
C THR A 35 6.68 -3.85 10.42
N ASP A 36 5.91 -4.87 10.73
CA ASP A 36 6.19 -5.83 11.80
C ASP A 36 6.42 -7.26 11.29
N GLY A 37 6.47 -7.42 9.96
CA GLY A 37 6.60 -8.70 9.25
C GLY A 37 5.28 -9.37 8.88
N SER A 38 4.15 -9.00 9.49
CA SER A 38 2.80 -9.49 9.13
C SER A 38 2.01 -8.48 8.30
N PHE A 39 2.26 -7.19 8.50
CA PHE A 39 1.65 -6.14 7.69
C PHE A 39 2.65 -5.03 7.34
N PHE A 40 2.24 -4.21 6.38
CA PHE A 40 2.93 -2.99 5.98
C PHE A 40 1.94 -1.82 6.00
N LEU A 41 2.34 -0.74 6.68
CA LEU A 41 1.61 0.52 6.71
C LEU A 41 2.48 1.60 6.08
N TYR A 42 1.92 2.32 5.11
CA TYR A 42 2.54 3.48 4.47
C TYR A 42 1.55 4.63 4.48
N SER A 43 1.90 5.74 5.09
CA SER A 43 1.06 6.94 5.14
C SER A 43 1.78 8.10 4.51
N ILE A 44 1.04 8.86 3.71
CA ILE A 44 1.53 10.03 2.98
C ILE A 44 0.65 11.20 3.39
N LYS A 45 1.27 12.28 3.86
CA LYS A 45 0.58 13.57 4.04
C LYS A 45 0.89 14.46 2.85
N LEU A 46 -0.15 15.13 2.36
CA LEU A 46 -0.11 16.07 1.25
C LEU A 46 -0.57 17.44 1.79
N ASN A 47 0.22 18.49 1.55
CA ASN A 47 -0.24 19.86 1.78
C ASN A 47 -1.03 20.37 0.57
N ASN A 48 -1.83 21.42 0.72
CA ASN A 48 -2.53 22.15 -0.35
C ASN A 48 -3.37 21.35 -1.37
N SER A 49 -3.48 20.03 -1.25
CA SER A 49 -4.39 19.18 -2.04
C SER A 49 -5.75 19.03 -1.34
N LYS A 50 -6.78 18.71 -2.14
CA LYS A 50 -8.10 18.24 -1.66
C LYS A 50 -7.96 16.93 -0.89
N ILE A 51 -7.01 16.07 -1.28
CA ILE A 51 -6.63 14.88 -0.53
C ILE A 51 -5.54 15.30 0.46
N LYS A 52 -5.83 15.23 1.77
CA LYS A 52 -4.90 15.63 2.84
C LYS A 52 -3.92 14.53 3.22
N SER A 53 -4.35 13.27 3.11
CA SER A 53 -3.45 12.15 3.30
C SER A 53 -3.95 10.89 2.60
N ILE A 54 -3.00 10.01 2.31
CA ILE A 54 -3.24 8.70 1.73
C ILE A 54 -2.62 7.67 2.67
N ARG A 55 -3.38 6.68 3.08
CA ARG A 55 -2.91 5.56 3.91
C ARG A 55 -3.07 4.27 3.15
N PHE A 56 -1.97 3.54 3.02
CA PHE A 56 -1.92 2.18 2.49
C PHE A 56 -1.66 1.24 3.65
N TYR A 57 -2.57 0.29 3.86
CA TYR A 57 -2.41 -0.81 4.79
C TYR A 57 -2.43 -2.09 3.98
N HIS A 58 -1.40 -2.91 4.10
CA HIS A 58 -1.32 -4.20 3.44
C HIS A 58 -1.07 -5.28 4.49
N GLU A 59 -2.05 -6.14 4.68
CA GLU A 59 -1.95 -7.35 5.49
C GLU A 59 -1.57 -8.53 4.61
N PHE A 60 -0.38 -9.07 4.83
CA PHE A 60 0.20 -10.05 3.93
C PHE A 60 -0.35 -11.46 4.13
N ILE A 61 -0.84 -11.78 5.33
CA ILE A 61 -1.44 -13.11 5.60
C ILE A 61 -2.82 -13.19 4.96
N GLU A 62 -3.66 -12.20 5.26
CA GLU A 62 -5.04 -12.10 4.76
C GLU A 62 -5.12 -11.57 3.34
N GLN A 63 -3.97 -11.26 2.72
CA GLN A 63 -3.92 -10.90 1.31
C GLN A 63 -4.80 -9.68 0.98
N GLN A 64 -4.78 -8.74 1.91
CA GLN A 64 -5.67 -7.58 1.92
C GLN A 64 -4.84 -6.30 1.77
N LEU A 65 -5.23 -5.48 0.80
CA LEU A 65 -4.74 -4.12 0.63
C LEU A 65 -5.89 -3.13 0.82
N LEU A 66 -5.73 -2.22 1.78
CA LEU A 66 -6.60 -1.09 2.03
C LEU A 66 -5.90 0.20 1.63
N VAL A 67 -6.57 1.01 0.80
CA VAL A 67 -6.11 2.34 0.40
C VAL A 67 -7.14 3.37 0.86
N THR A 68 -6.80 4.15 1.89
CA THR A 68 -7.67 5.19 2.42
C THR A 68 -7.21 6.58 1.99
N LEU A 69 -8.10 7.32 1.34
CA LEU A 69 -7.91 8.74 1.02
C LEU A 69 -8.69 9.58 2.04
N PHE A 70 -7.98 10.49 2.72
CA PHE A 70 -8.58 11.49 3.59
C PHE A 70 -8.77 12.77 2.78
N ILE A 71 -10.02 13.15 2.54
CA ILE A 71 -10.42 14.24 1.66
C ILE A 71 -10.87 15.41 2.51
N ASN A 72 -10.13 16.52 2.43
CA ASN A 72 -10.23 17.64 3.35
C ASN A 72 -10.16 17.14 4.82
N ASN A 73 -11.00 17.69 5.70
CA ASN A 73 -11.08 17.27 7.11
C ASN A 73 -12.34 16.45 7.44
N ASN A 74 -13.21 16.21 6.45
CA ASN A 74 -14.58 15.78 6.71
C ASN A 74 -14.89 14.40 6.13
N TYR A 75 -14.14 13.96 5.12
CA TYR A 75 -14.48 12.76 4.37
C TYR A 75 -13.30 11.82 4.29
N ARG A 76 -13.59 10.52 4.29
CA ARG A 76 -12.64 9.49 3.94
C ARG A 76 -13.30 8.49 3.00
N THR A 77 -12.54 8.00 2.03
CA THR A 77 -12.92 6.84 1.22
C THR A 77 -11.84 5.77 1.38
N THR A 78 -12.26 4.51 1.46
CA THR A 78 -11.34 3.36 1.51
C THR A 78 -11.66 2.45 0.34
N LEU A 79 -10.64 2.15 -0.45
CA LEU A 79 -10.68 1.08 -1.43
C LEU A 79 -10.06 -0.17 -0.81
N GLU A 80 -10.81 -1.25 -0.78
CA GLU A 80 -10.38 -2.55 -0.30
C GLU A 80 -10.17 -3.49 -1.48
N LEU A 81 -9.03 -4.18 -1.48
CA LEU A 81 -8.65 -5.18 -2.46
C LEU A 81 -8.24 -6.43 -1.71
N ASN A 82 -9.09 -7.44 -1.80
CA ASN A 82 -8.84 -8.76 -1.23
C ASN A 82 -8.60 -9.73 -2.38
N MET A 83 -7.59 -10.57 -2.22
CA MET A 83 -7.43 -11.71 -3.08
C MET A 83 -7.88 -12.96 -2.33
N GLU A 84 -9.03 -13.52 -2.73
CA GLU A 84 -9.53 -14.79 -2.18
C GLU A 84 -8.61 -15.94 -2.61
N LYS A 85 -7.56 -16.18 -1.81
CA LYS A 85 -6.70 -17.37 -1.93
C LYS A 85 -6.93 -18.26 -0.72
N ASN A 86 -7.33 -19.51 -0.98
CA ASN A 86 -7.33 -20.53 0.06
C ASN A 86 -5.89 -21.02 0.26
N TYR A 87 -5.25 -20.57 1.34
CA TYR A 87 -3.91 -21.04 1.71
C TYR A 87 -4.01 -22.43 2.34
N TYR A 88 -3.61 -23.45 1.59
CA TYR A 88 -3.58 -24.83 2.08
C TYR A 88 -2.18 -25.28 2.56
N SER A 89 -1.11 -24.48 2.36
CA SER A 89 0.25 -24.81 2.85
C SER A 89 1.17 -23.60 3.12
N GLU A 90 2.17 -23.75 4.00
CA GLU A 90 3.20 -22.73 4.29
C GLU A 90 3.98 -22.25 3.05
N LYS A 91 4.06 -23.08 2.00
CA LYS A 91 4.69 -22.72 0.73
C LYS A 91 3.86 -21.69 -0.04
N ASP A 92 2.54 -21.71 0.12
CA ASP A 92 1.62 -20.80 -0.56
C ASP A 92 1.63 -19.42 0.12
N LEU A 93 2.03 -19.37 1.40
CA LEU A 93 2.31 -18.12 2.13
C LEU A 93 3.64 -17.45 1.72
N LYS A 94 4.46 -18.10 0.87
CA LYS A 94 5.62 -17.41 0.29
C LYS A 94 5.11 -16.36 -0.70
N PRO A 95 5.47 -15.09 -0.54
CA PRO A 95 5.02 -14.05 -1.44
C PRO A 95 5.64 -14.32 -2.82
N ASN A 96 4.87 -14.88 -3.73
CA ASN A 96 5.14 -14.68 -5.14
C ASN A 96 4.78 -13.21 -5.40
N GLY A 97 5.78 -12.32 -5.24
CA GLY A 97 5.63 -10.87 -5.04
C GLY A 97 4.95 -10.07 -6.15
N ASP A 98 4.35 -10.71 -7.16
CA ASP A 98 3.89 -10.05 -8.38
C ASP A 98 2.41 -9.62 -8.33
N ASP A 99 1.54 -10.31 -7.58
CA ASP A 99 0.09 -10.04 -7.62
C ASP A 99 -0.29 -8.70 -6.94
N TYR A 100 0.33 -8.39 -5.79
CA TYR A 100 0.01 -7.15 -5.09
C TYR A 100 0.58 -5.91 -5.72
N ILE A 101 1.77 -6.01 -6.29
CA ILE A 101 2.40 -4.88 -6.96
C ILE A 101 1.53 -4.42 -8.13
N ASN A 102 0.87 -5.35 -8.83
CA ASN A 102 -0.10 -5.02 -9.87
C ASN A 102 -1.35 -4.34 -9.31
N ALA A 103 -1.92 -4.84 -8.22
CA ALA A 103 -3.05 -4.19 -7.54
C ALA A 103 -2.67 -2.77 -7.08
N LEU A 104 -1.47 -2.60 -6.52
CA LEU A 104 -0.93 -1.31 -6.06
C LEU A 104 -0.75 -0.32 -7.22
N LYS A 105 -0.21 -0.78 -8.37
CA LYS A 105 -0.08 0.03 -9.59
C LYS A 105 -1.43 0.51 -10.10
N ASN A 106 -2.44 -0.35 -10.14
CA ASN A 106 -3.79 0.05 -10.57
C ASN A 106 -4.40 1.12 -9.64
N ASN A 107 -4.21 0.97 -8.32
CA ASN A 107 -4.64 2.00 -7.37
C ASN A 107 -3.90 3.31 -7.54
N ALA A 108 -2.60 3.25 -7.83
CA ALA A 108 -1.78 4.44 -8.05
C ALA A 108 -2.31 5.27 -9.23
N GLU A 109 -2.71 4.62 -10.33
CA GLU A 109 -3.34 5.31 -11.46
C GLU A 109 -4.68 5.95 -11.08
N ILE A 110 -5.53 5.28 -10.30
CA ILE A 110 -6.78 5.88 -9.80
C ILE A 110 -6.50 7.08 -8.90
N ILE A 111 -5.56 6.95 -7.96
CA ILE A 111 -5.17 8.03 -7.05
C ILE A 111 -4.65 9.24 -7.84
N LYS A 112 -3.84 9.00 -8.86
CA LYS A 112 -3.31 10.04 -9.75
C LYS A 112 -4.41 10.82 -10.47
N LEU A 113 -5.55 10.20 -10.80
CA LEU A 113 -6.71 10.88 -11.37
C LEU A 113 -7.50 11.72 -10.36
N LEU A 114 -7.37 11.41 -9.06
CA LEU A 114 -8.09 12.08 -7.98
C LEU A 114 -7.33 13.25 -7.34
N LEU A 115 -6.04 13.38 -7.64
CA LEU A 115 -5.14 14.43 -7.18
C LEU A 115 -5.05 15.59 -8.18
#